data_AF-A0A1I6IV62-F1
#
_entry.id   AF-A0A1I6IV62-F1
#
_cell.length_a   1.000
_cell.length_b   1.000
_cell.length_c   1.000
_cell.angle_alpha   90.00
_cell.angle_beta   90.00
_cell.angle_gamma   90.00
#
_symmetry.space_group_name_H-M   'P 1'
#
loop_
_entity.id
_entity.type
_entity.pdbx_description
1 polymer ?
#
loop_
_entity_poly.entity_id
_entity_poly.type
_entity_poly.pdbx_seq_one_letter_code
_entity_poly.pdbx_strand_id
1 'polypeptide(L)'
;MINNVSIMPNEINKYTEMVLSGFVGLEGFPLLTIDSDSYIVGVEIQSGLNFDPKAGRHQICIGKGCALAEGITFMVDLNHDYRSIAMGEWSFLKDVRHDLKVHRKGTIIIQNDVWIGHGATIMSGVTLHNGCVVAANSVVTKDVPPYAIVGGNPARVIRYRFENEVIDGLQKIAWWDWPIDQKLDRKKDFDLEPKDFVNKYLLPKEIRRYENNSGRKVVLLIPDVYSKFPLWPQILEKFLSKDRNELELLIYLSENETSDDVEELIYEELKKYDSNCYVTLQFGKDISEQELFEYADYYITTRHKDCVHHTSLCDLYGVEILYGTDEIL
;
A
#
# COMPACT_ATOMS: atom_id res chain seq x y z
N MET A 1 10.68 2.43 -18.68
CA MET A 1 10.09 1.12 -19.04
C MET A 1 8.58 1.32 -19.20
N ILE A 2 7.98 0.69 -20.21
CA ILE A 2 6.52 0.69 -20.42
C ILE A 2 6.06 -0.76 -20.38
N ASN A 3 5.08 -1.07 -19.54
CA ASN A 3 4.44 -2.39 -19.47
C ASN A 3 2.93 -2.24 -19.65
N ASN A 4 2.32 -3.07 -20.48
CA ASN A 4 0.88 -3.10 -20.64
C ASN A 4 0.31 -4.31 -19.91
N VAL A 5 -0.76 -4.11 -19.15
CA VAL A 5 -1.42 -5.14 -18.34
C VAL A 5 -2.90 -5.17 -18.68
N SER A 6 -3.40 -6.37 -18.90
CA SER A 6 -4.83 -6.66 -19.07
C SER A 6 -5.13 -7.98 -18.38
N ILE A 7 -6.23 -8.03 -17.65
CA ILE A 7 -6.73 -9.16 -16.86
C ILE A 7 -8.25 -9.17 -17.01
N MET A 8 -8.80 -10.25 -17.56
CA MET A 8 -10.24 -10.34 -17.78
C MET A 8 -10.99 -10.63 -16.46
N PRO A 9 -12.28 -10.25 -16.35
CA PRO A 9 -13.10 -10.63 -15.21
C PRO A 9 -13.05 -12.13 -14.93
N ASN A 10 -12.89 -12.51 -13.66
CA ASN A 10 -12.78 -13.88 -13.16
C ASN A 10 -11.50 -14.65 -13.55
N GLU A 11 -10.51 -14.01 -14.17
CA GLU A 11 -9.21 -14.62 -14.46
C GLU A 11 -8.38 -14.79 -13.17
N ILE A 12 -8.49 -13.83 -12.25
CA ILE A 12 -7.82 -13.83 -10.95
C ILE A 12 -8.84 -14.12 -9.83
N ASN A 13 -8.65 -15.24 -9.13
CA ASN A 13 -9.52 -15.68 -8.03
C ASN A 13 -8.81 -15.73 -6.66
N LYS A 14 -7.55 -15.30 -6.62
CA LYS A 14 -6.71 -15.21 -5.42
C LYS A 14 -5.59 -14.20 -5.67
N TYR A 15 -4.96 -13.70 -4.61
CA TYR A 15 -3.74 -12.91 -4.68
C TYR A 15 -2.74 -13.46 -5.71
N THR A 16 -2.33 -12.59 -6.63
CA THR A 16 -1.44 -12.92 -7.73
C THR A 16 -0.41 -11.81 -7.92
N GLU A 17 0.86 -12.22 -8.11
CA GLU A 17 1.96 -11.32 -8.43
C GLU A 17 2.26 -11.35 -9.92
N MET A 18 2.26 -10.17 -10.55
CA MET A 18 2.76 -9.99 -11.91
C MET A 18 4.23 -9.57 -11.83
N VAL A 19 5.09 -10.50 -12.22
CA VAL A 19 6.53 -10.33 -12.08
C VAL A 19 7.21 -9.89 -13.37
N LEU A 20 8.31 -9.14 -13.25
CA LEU A 20 9.17 -8.80 -14.38
C LEU A 20 10.02 -10.00 -14.81
N SER A 21 10.19 -10.15 -16.13
CA SER A 21 11.09 -11.15 -16.74
C SER A 21 11.99 -10.49 -17.77
N GLY A 22 13.23 -10.97 -17.91
CA GLY A 22 14.17 -10.51 -18.93
C GLY A 22 14.97 -9.27 -18.55
N PHE A 23 14.96 -8.87 -17.29
CA PHE A 23 15.72 -7.72 -16.78
C PHE A 23 16.78 -8.17 -15.77
N VAL A 24 18.05 -7.95 -16.10
CA VAL A 24 19.19 -8.35 -15.26
C VAL A 24 19.08 -7.69 -13.88
N GLY A 25 19.09 -8.50 -12.82
CA GLY A 25 18.90 -8.06 -11.43
C GLY A 25 17.45 -7.80 -11.00
N LEU A 26 16.51 -7.79 -11.95
CA LEU A 26 15.06 -7.53 -11.76
C LEU A 26 14.21 -8.80 -11.99
N GLU A 27 14.82 -9.92 -12.36
CA GLU A 27 14.11 -11.17 -12.66
C GLU A 27 13.23 -11.65 -11.50
N GLY A 28 11.93 -11.77 -11.74
CA GLY A 28 10.92 -12.16 -10.76
C GLY A 28 10.45 -11.03 -9.84
N PHE A 29 10.77 -9.76 -10.14
CA PHE A 29 10.33 -8.63 -9.31
C PHE A 29 8.82 -8.39 -9.43
N PRO A 30 8.05 -8.31 -8.33
CA PRO A 30 6.61 -8.11 -8.37
C PRO A 30 6.28 -6.65 -8.74
N LEU A 31 6.07 -6.40 -10.04
CA LEU A 31 5.73 -5.07 -10.56
C LEU A 31 4.34 -4.63 -10.07
N LEU A 32 3.39 -5.57 -10.11
CA LEU A 32 2.01 -5.36 -9.78
C LEU A 32 1.48 -6.58 -9.03
N THR A 33 0.68 -6.35 -7.99
CA THR A 33 -0.08 -7.39 -7.31
C THR A 33 -1.56 -7.08 -7.43
N ILE A 34 -2.36 -8.13 -7.58
CA ILE A 34 -3.81 -8.03 -7.76
C ILE A 34 -4.50 -9.18 -7.02
N ASP A 35 -5.56 -8.84 -6.29
CA ASP A 35 -6.35 -9.81 -5.52
C ASP A 35 -7.64 -10.23 -6.25
N SER A 36 -8.38 -11.14 -5.64
CA SER A 36 -9.56 -11.79 -6.23
C SER A 36 -10.62 -10.81 -6.72
N ASP A 37 -11.36 -11.22 -7.76
CA ASP A 37 -12.53 -10.50 -8.29
C ASP A 37 -12.22 -9.14 -8.94
N SER A 38 -10.95 -8.71 -8.90
CA SER A 38 -10.46 -7.54 -9.62
C SER A 38 -10.16 -7.86 -11.08
N TYR A 39 -10.37 -6.88 -11.96
CA TYR A 39 -10.04 -7.00 -13.39
C TYR A 39 -9.45 -5.70 -13.94
N ILE A 40 -8.70 -5.85 -15.04
CA ILE A 40 -8.00 -4.77 -15.73
C ILE A 40 -8.31 -4.88 -17.23
N VAL A 41 -9.10 -3.98 -17.79
CA VAL A 41 -9.34 -3.99 -19.25
C VAL A 41 -8.07 -3.59 -20.01
N GLY A 42 -7.37 -2.55 -19.54
CA GLY A 42 -6.09 -2.15 -20.14
C GLY A 42 -5.41 -1.01 -19.39
N VAL A 43 -4.30 -1.33 -18.73
CA VAL A 43 -3.44 -0.37 -18.01
C VAL A 43 -2.06 -0.32 -18.66
N GLU A 44 -1.53 0.89 -18.85
CA GLU A 44 -0.13 1.13 -19.16
C GLU A 44 0.62 1.59 -17.90
N ILE A 45 1.66 0.85 -17.51
CA ILE A 45 2.57 1.21 -16.43
C ILE A 45 3.79 1.88 -17.06
N GLN A 46 3.88 3.19 -16.91
CA GLN A 46 5.06 3.96 -17.29
C GLN A 46 5.94 4.16 -16.07
N SER A 47 7.14 3.56 -16.08
CA SER A 47 8.01 3.55 -14.91
C SER A 47 9.46 3.89 -15.20
N GLY A 48 10.09 4.60 -14.26
CA GLY A 48 11.52 4.92 -14.26
C GLY A 48 12.44 3.75 -13.91
N LEU A 49 12.08 2.49 -14.18
CA LEU A 49 12.82 1.30 -13.72
C LEU A 49 14.28 1.13 -14.25
N ASN A 50 14.79 2.10 -15.00
CA ASN A 50 16.21 2.15 -15.40
C ASN A 50 17.14 2.59 -14.25
N PHE A 51 16.61 2.76 -13.03
CA PHE A 51 17.36 3.15 -11.83
C PHE A 51 17.63 1.98 -10.87
N ASP A 52 18.70 2.11 -10.09
CA ASP A 52 19.28 1.08 -9.21
C ASP A 52 18.21 0.35 -8.34
N PRO A 53 18.09 -0.98 -8.46
CA PRO A 53 17.30 -1.84 -7.58
C PRO A 53 17.45 -1.59 -6.08
N LYS A 54 18.63 -1.16 -5.63
CA LYS A 54 18.94 -0.90 -4.22
C LYS A 54 18.29 0.38 -3.68
N ALA A 55 17.86 1.29 -4.57
CA ALA A 55 17.25 2.55 -4.18
C ALA A 55 15.74 2.45 -3.85
N GLY A 56 15.19 1.24 -3.74
CA GLY A 56 13.79 0.99 -3.40
C GLY A 56 12.88 1.02 -4.62
N ARG A 57 12.51 -0.17 -5.13
CA ARG A 57 11.59 -0.28 -6.28
C ARG A 57 10.14 -0.11 -5.87
N HIS A 58 9.34 0.42 -6.76
CA HIS A 58 7.91 0.64 -6.57
C HIS A 58 7.09 -0.62 -6.79
N GLN A 59 5.94 -0.67 -6.13
CA GLN A 59 4.95 -1.72 -6.33
C GLN A 59 3.60 -1.05 -6.59
N ILE A 60 2.81 -1.66 -7.48
CA ILE A 60 1.39 -1.33 -7.62
C ILE A 60 0.61 -2.45 -6.93
N CYS A 61 -0.16 -2.11 -5.91
CA CYS A 61 -0.97 -3.08 -5.17
C CYS A 61 -2.45 -2.86 -5.49
N ILE A 62 -3.17 -3.90 -5.90
CA ILE A 62 -4.60 -3.84 -6.23
C ILE A 62 -5.37 -4.83 -5.36
N GLY A 63 -6.33 -4.32 -4.60
CA GLY A 63 -7.19 -5.09 -3.70
C GLY A 63 -8.24 -5.92 -4.43
N LYS A 64 -9.26 -6.33 -3.68
CA LYS A 64 -10.34 -7.20 -4.17
C LYS A 64 -11.44 -6.40 -4.87
N GLY A 65 -12.08 -7.00 -5.88
CA GLY A 65 -13.29 -6.46 -6.53
C GLY A 65 -13.12 -5.13 -7.26
N CYS A 66 -11.92 -4.78 -7.70
CA CYS A 66 -11.64 -3.54 -8.42
C CYS A 66 -11.98 -3.64 -9.91
N ALA A 67 -12.45 -2.53 -10.46
CA ALA A 67 -12.78 -2.39 -11.88
C ALA A 67 -11.89 -1.34 -12.53
N LEU A 68 -10.94 -1.77 -13.37
CA LEU A 68 -10.03 -0.87 -14.07
C LEU A 68 -10.37 -0.86 -15.57
N ALA A 69 -10.87 0.28 -16.05
CA ALA A 69 -11.21 0.48 -17.46
C ALA A 69 -9.97 0.52 -18.37
N GLU A 70 -10.21 0.64 -19.68
CA GLU A 70 -9.14 0.76 -20.69
C GLU A 70 -8.45 2.12 -20.63
N GLY A 71 -7.19 2.19 -21.08
CA GLY A 71 -6.45 3.43 -21.29
C GLY A 71 -5.98 4.09 -19.99
N ILE A 72 -5.97 3.37 -18.87
CA ILE A 72 -5.45 3.88 -17.61
C ILE A 72 -3.92 3.94 -17.68
N THR A 73 -3.32 4.99 -17.12
CA THR A 73 -1.86 5.11 -17.00
C THR A 73 -1.45 5.17 -15.53
N PHE A 74 -0.54 4.29 -15.13
CA PHE A 74 0.17 4.40 -13.85
C PHE A 74 1.55 5.02 -14.10
N MET A 75 1.76 6.23 -13.57
CA MET A 75 3.02 6.96 -13.71
C MET A 75 3.87 6.79 -12.46
N VAL A 76 4.90 5.95 -12.55
CA VAL A 76 5.70 5.52 -11.41
C VAL A 76 7.14 6.01 -11.53
N ASP A 77 7.56 6.89 -10.63
CA ASP A 77 8.95 7.32 -10.49
C ASP A 77 9.61 7.91 -11.76
N LEU A 78 8.83 8.71 -12.48
CA LEU A 78 9.27 9.47 -13.66
C LEU A 78 9.59 10.94 -13.34
N ASN A 79 10.02 11.21 -12.10
CA ASN A 79 10.30 12.56 -11.62
C ASN A 79 11.71 13.03 -12.01
N HIS A 80 11.86 14.34 -12.15
CA HIS A 80 13.14 15.04 -12.32
C HIS A 80 13.36 16.02 -11.17
N ASP A 81 14.63 16.32 -10.86
CA ASP A 81 14.97 17.34 -9.87
C ASP A 81 14.74 18.73 -10.47
N TYR A 82 13.49 19.20 -10.41
CA TYR A 82 13.08 20.51 -10.91
C TYR A 82 13.62 21.67 -10.06
N ARG A 83 14.37 21.39 -8.98
CA ARG A 83 15.11 22.39 -8.20
C ARG A 83 16.57 22.51 -8.67
N SER A 84 17.05 21.59 -9.50
CA SER A 84 18.36 21.69 -10.15
C SER A 84 18.39 22.89 -11.11
N ILE A 85 19.56 23.51 -11.22
CA ILE A 85 19.81 24.60 -12.20
C ILE A 85 19.64 24.08 -13.63
N ALA A 86 20.04 22.82 -13.87
CA ALA A 86 19.92 22.16 -15.16
C ALA A 86 19.15 20.85 -14.98
N MET A 87 17.97 20.75 -15.60
CA MET A 87 17.10 19.56 -15.50
C MET A 87 17.39 18.49 -16.56
N GLY A 88 18.00 18.89 -17.69
CA GLY A 88 18.29 17.99 -18.80
C GLY A 88 19.72 17.45 -18.77
N GLU A 89 19.96 16.42 -19.57
CA GLU A 89 21.29 15.85 -19.81
C GLU A 89 22.07 16.74 -20.79
N TRP A 90 22.72 17.79 -20.27
CA TRP A 90 23.51 18.70 -21.10
C TRP A 90 24.89 18.12 -21.37
N SER A 91 25.29 18.06 -22.64
CA SER A 91 26.57 17.46 -23.06
C SER A 91 27.82 18.08 -22.41
N PHE A 92 27.76 19.37 -22.02
CA PHE A 92 28.86 20.05 -21.34
C PHE A 92 28.95 19.71 -19.84
N LEU A 93 27.92 19.11 -19.25
CA LEU A 93 27.87 18.67 -17.85
C LEU A 93 28.18 17.18 -17.68
N LYS A 94 28.49 16.44 -18.75
CA LYS A 94 28.71 14.98 -18.72
C LYS A 94 29.75 14.48 -17.69
N ASP A 95 30.72 15.33 -17.35
CA ASP A 95 31.81 15.02 -16.42
C ASP A 95 31.56 15.59 -15.01
N VAL A 96 30.41 16.22 -14.78
CA VAL A 96 30.00 16.76 -13.49
C VAL A 96 29.15 15.72 -12.77
N ARG A 97 29.61 15.30 -11.59
CA ARG A 97 28.81 14.40 -10.74
C ARG A 97 27.60 15.16 -10.18
N HIS A 98 26.41 14.72 -10.57
CA HIS A 98 25.15 15.19 -10.01
C HIS A 98 24.66 14.22 -8.94
N ASP A 99 24.55 14.68 -7.69
CA ASP A 99 23.80 13.96 -6.68
C ASP A 99 22.31 14.16 -6.98
N LEU A 100 21.62 13.09 -7.39
CA LEU A 100 20.19 13.12 -7.68
C LEU A 100 19.41 13.35 -6.37
N LYS A 101 18.77 14.52 -6.22
CA LYS A 101 17.93 14.87 -5.06
C LYS A 101 16.43 14.67 -5.34
N VAL A 102 16.11 13.79 -6.28
CA VAL A 102 14.72 13.50 -6.63
C VAL A 102 14.08 12.70 -5.50
N HIS A 103 13.08 13.27 -4.85
CA HIS A 103 12.25 12.52 -3.92
C HIS A 103 11.43 11.52 -4.73
N ARG A 104 11.62 10.25 -4.41
CA ARG A 104 10.88 9.15 -5.00
C ARG A 104 9.67 8.88 -4.12
N LYS A 105 8.54 8.63 -4.77
CA LYS A 105 7.29 8.27 -4.12
C LYS A 105 6.83 7.02 -4.79
N GLY A 106 6.85 5.90 -4.09
CA GLY A 106 6.91 4.66 -4.82
C GLY A 106 5.60 3.99 -5.10
N THR A 107 4.87 3.68 -4.05
CA THR A 107 3.83 2.68 -4.13
C THR A 107 2.52 3.32 -4.59
N ILE A 108 1.86 2.71 -5.57
CA ILE A 108 0.45 3.02 -5.85
C ILE A 108 -0.37 1.92 -5.19
N ILE A 109 -1.31 2.31 -4.33
CA ILE A 109 -2.17 1.36 -3.64
C ILE A 109 -3.60 1.61 -4.08
N ILE A 110 -4.23 0.58 -4.63
CA ILE A 110 -5.63 0.56 -4.98
C ILE A 110 -6.27 -0.42 -4.01
N GLN A 111 -7.05 0.08 -3.06
CA GLN A 111 -7.73 -0.77 -2.10
C GLN A 111 -8.97 -1.45 -2.72
N ASN A 112 -9.90 -1.94 -1.92
CA ASN A 112 -10.98 -2.82 -2.37
C ASN A 112 -12.14 -2.04 -3.01
N ASP A 113 -12.88 -2.67 -3.92
CA ASP A 113 -14.09 -2.11 -4.57
C ASP A 113 -13.86 -0.74 -5.28
N VAL A 114 -12.64 -0.49 -5.75
CA VAL A 114 -12.30 0.75 -6.45
C VAL A 114 -12.68 0.66 -7.93
N TRP A 115 -13.30 1.72 -8.45
CA TRP A 115 -13.55 1.87 -9.89
C TRP A 115 -12.72 3.00 -10.49
N ILE A 116 -11.93 2.68 -11.52
CA ILE A 116 -11.16 3.66 -12.28
C ILE A 116 -11.69 3.74 -13.70
N GLY A 117 -12.19 4.93 -14.07
CA GLY A 117 -12.72 5.23 -15.38
C GLY A 117 -11.66 5.32 -16.47
N HIS A 118 -12.11 5.19 -17.71
CA HIS A 118 -11.25 5.19 -18.91
C HIS A 118 -10.30 6.40 -18.96
N GLY A 119 -9.06 6.20 -19.37
CA GLY A 119 -8.12 7.29 -19.62
C GLY A 119 -7.57 7.98 -18.36
N ALA A 120 -7.88 7.48 -17.15
CA ALA A 120 -7.37 8.09 -15.92
C ALA A 120 -5.85 7.88 -15.76
N THR A 121 -5.16 8.88 -15.24
CA THR A 121 -3.74 8.82 -14.87
C THR A 121 -3.60 8.82 -13.36
N ILE A 122 -2.93 7.82 -12.80
CA ILE A 122 -2.64 7.73 -11.36
C ILE A 122 -1.15 8.00 -11.14
N MET A 123 -0.84 9.00 -10.33
CA MET A 123 0.54 9.36 -10.01
C MET A 123 1.12 8.45 -8.92
N SER A 124 2.44 8.27 -8.97
CA SER A 124 3.26 7.60 -7.96
C SER A 124 2.96 8.08 -6.53
N GLY A 125 2.84 7.14 -5.59
CA GLY A 125 2.60 7.43 -4.17
C GLY A 125 1.14 7.75 -3.82
N VAL A 126 0.18 7.48 -4.72
CA VAL A 126 -1.25 7.67 -4.47
C VAL A 126 -1.87 6.39 -3.91
N THR A 127 -2.67 6.54 -2.85
CA THR A 127 -3.62 5.54 -2.37
C THR A 127 -5.05 5.89 -2.81
N LEU A 128 -5.70 4.96 -3.51
CA LEU A 128 -7.11 4.97 -3.82
C LEU A 128 -7.82 4.11 -2.77
N HIS A 129 -8.49 4.75 -1.82
CA HIS A 129 -9.07 4.04 -0.69
C HIS A 129 -10.36 3.29 -1.04
N ASN A 130 -10.75 2.36 -0.16
CA ASN A 130 -11.87 1.44 -0.32
C ASN A 130 -13.13 2.10 -0.91
N GLY A 131 -13.64 1.52 -1.99
CA GLY A 131 -14.88 1.94 -2.63
C GLY A 131 -14.82 3.27 -3.39
N CYS A 132 -13.66 3.92 -3.51
CA CYS A 132 -13.59 5.19 -4.24
C CYS A 132 -13.77 5.03 -5.75
N VAL A 133 -14.13 6.13 -6.41
CA VAL A 133 -14.39 6.18 -7.85
C VAL A 133 -13.55 7.30 -8.48
N VAL A 134 -12.79 6.95 -9.51
CA VAL A 134 -12.05 7.90 -10.33
C VAL A 134 -12.77 8.07 -11.66
N ALA A 135 -13.30 9.26 -11.93
CA ALA A 135 -13.97 9.56 -13.19
C ALA A 135 -12.99 9.47 -14.38
N ALA A 136 -13.52 9.21 -15.57
CA ALA A 136 -12.73 9.10 -16.80
C ALA A 136 -11.85 10.35 -17.05
N ASN A 137 -10.67 10.13 -17.63
CA ASN A 137 -9.67 11.16 -17.98
C ASN A 137 -9.20 12.03 -16.79
N SER A 138 -9.32 11.53 -15.56
CA SER A 138 -8.84 12.25 -14.37
C SER A 138 -7.35 12.05 -14.15
N VAL A 139 -6.66 13.07 -13.63
CA VAL A 139 -5.26 12.97 -13.21
C VAL A 139 -5.19 13.03 -11.68
N VAL A 140 -5.00 11.87 -11.06
CA VAL A 140 -5.01 11.71 -9.61
C VAL A 140 -3.60 11.92 -9.08
N THR A 141 -3.41 13.02 -8.36
CA THR A 141 -2.11 13.44 -7.81
C THR A 141 -2.03 13.35 -6.28
N LYS A 142 -3.10 12.90 -5.62
CA LYS A 142 -3.25 12.79 -4.17
C LYS A 142 -4.19 11.64 -3.85
N ASP A 143 -4.10 11.12 -2.63
CA ASP A 143 -4.96 10.06 -2.13
C ASP A 143 -6.44 10.41 -2.26
N VAL A 144 -7.25 9.38 -2.53
CA VAL A 144 -8.70 9.52 -2.75
C VAL A 144 -9.44 8.84 -1.60
N PRO A 145 -10.16 9.57 -0.74
CA PRO A 145 -10.80 9.02 0.46
C PRO A 145 -11.78 7.87 0.18
N PRO A 146 -12.06 7.02 1.17
CA PRO A 146 -13.02 5.94 1.03
C PRO A 146 -14.36 6.43 0.47
N TYR A 147 -14.90 5.71 -0.51
CA TYR A 147 -16.17 6.00 -1.17
C TYR A 147 -16.30 7.40 -1.81
N ALA A 148 -15.21 8.17 -1.93
CA ALA A 148 -15.22 9.45 -2.64
C ALA A 148 -15.29 9.22 -4.15
N ILE A 149 -15.96 10.13 -4.86
CA ILE A 149 -15.95 10.21 -6.32
C ILE A 149 -15.10 11.42 -6.70
N VAL A 150 -14.01 11.20 -7.42
CA VAL A 150 -13.12 12.27 -7.88
C VAL A 150 -13.17 12.43 -9.39
N GLY A 151 -12.90 13.64 -9.86
CA GLY A 151 -12.73 13.91 -11.28
C GLY A 151 -11.88 15.13 -11.59
N GLY A 152 -11.37 15.20 -12.82
CA GLY A 152 -10.65 16.36 -13.36
C GLY A 152 -9.12 16.23 -13.36
N ASN A 153 -8.45 17.29 -13.80
CA ASN A 153 -6.99 17.40 -13.83
C ASN A 153 -6.55 18.76 -13.26
N PRO A 154 -5.98 18.80 -12.05
CA PRO A 154 -5.82 17.67 -11.12
C PRO A 154 -7.16 17.22 -10.52
N ALA A 155 -7.30 15.92 -10.23
CA ALA A 155 -8.54 15.34 -9.72
C ALA A 155 -8.93 15.94 -8.36
N ARG A 156 -10.23 16.19 -8.17
CA ARG A 156 -10.82 16.70 -6.92
C ARG A 156 -12.06 15.91 -6.57
N VAL A 157 -12.36 15.83 -5.28
CA VAL A 157 -13.62 15.24 -4.78
C VAL A 157 -14.78 16.02 -5.35
N ILE A 158 -15.67 15.32 -6.05
CA ILE A 158 -16.94 15.83 -6.58
C ILE A 158 -18.03 15.65 -5.52
N ARG A 159 -18.14 14.44 -4.99
CA ARG A 159 -19.06 14.03 -3.92
C ARG A 159 -18.64 12.68 -3.35
N TYR A 160 -19.31 12.23 -2.30
CA TYR A 160 -19.21 10.86 -1.80
C TYR A 160 -20.32 9.98 -2.41
N ARG A 161 -20.08 8.66 -2.46
CA ARG A 161 -21.09 7.67 -2.88
C ARG A 161 -22.26 7.64 -1.91
N PHE A 162 -21.98 7.76 -0.61
CA PHE A 162 -22.94 7.63 0.49
C PHE A 162 -22.72 8.69 1.57
N GLU A 163 -23.64 8.77 2.54
CA GLU A 163 -23.48 9.56 3.77
C GLU A 163 -22.37 8.99 4.66
N ASN A 164 -21.77 9.83 5.50
CA ASN A 164 -20.61 9.48 6.31
C ASN A 164 -20.87 8.27 7.22
N GLU A 165 -22.05 8.17 7.84
CA GLU A 165 -22.37 7.04 8.73
C GLU A 165 -22.43 5.70 7.98
N VAL A 166 -22.85 5.73 6.72
CA VAL A 166 -22.87 4.54 5.85
C VAL A 166 -21.45 4.18 5.45
N ILE A 167 -20.61 5.17 5.11
CA ILE A 167 -19.19 4.96 4.79
C ILE A 167 -18.47 4.32 5.98
N ASP A 168 -18.61 4.90 7.17
CA ASP A 168 -18.00 4.39 8.40
C ASP A 168 -18.48 2.97 8.71
N GLY A 169 -19.77 2.71 8.52
CA GLY A 169 -20.37 1.38 8.68
C GLY A 169 -19.77 0.36 7.72
N LEU A 170 -19.63 0.70 6.44
CA LEU A 170 -19.06 -0.18 5.42
C LEU A 170 -17.57 -0.46 5.65
N GLN A 171 -16.78 0.54 6.06
CA GLN A 171 -15.38 0.35 6.43
C GLN A 171 -15.24 -0.62 7.61
N LYS A 172 -16.09 -0.50 8.64
CA LYS A 172 -16.11 -1.41 9.79
C LYS A 172 -16.58 -2.82 9.43
N ILE A 173 -17.52 -2.93 8.50
CA ILE A 173 -18.05 -4.22 8.05
C ILE A 173 -17.00 -4.99 7.22
N ALA A 174 -16.21 -4.27 6.40
CA ALA A 174 -15.14 -4.80 5.56
C ALA A 174 -15.57 -6.07 4.80
N TRP A 175 -16.71 -6.00 4.10
CA TRP A 175 -17.33 -7.18 3.48
C TRP A 175 -16.43 -7.87 2.43
N TRP A 176 -15.46 -7.14 1.87
CA TRP A 176 -14.45 -7.67 0.96
C TRP A 176 -13.57 -8.74 1.63
N ASP A 177 -13.39 -8.70 2.95
CA ASP A 177 -12.60 -9.68 3.71
C ASP A 177 -13.43 -10.81 4.32
N TRP A 178 -14.75 -10.82 4.11
CA TRP A 178 -15.59 -11.94 4.55
C TRP A 178 -15.16 -13.25 3.88
N PRO A 179 -15.15 -14.38 4.61
CA PRO A 179 -14.97 -15.70 4.02
C PRO A 179 -15.97 -15.96 2.89
N ILE A 180 -15.55 -16.73 1.89
CA ILE A 180 -16.38 -16.97 0.69
C ILE A 180 -17.75 -17.58 1.03
N ASP A 181 -17.82 -18.52 1.98
CA ASP A 181 -19.09 -19.14 2.41
C ASP A 181 -20.03 -18.09 3.01
N GLN A 182 -19.49 -17.16 3.81
CA GLN A 182 -20.24 -16.05 4.37
C GLN A 182 -20.75 -15.09 3.29
N LYS A 183 -19.95 -14.79 2.26
CA LYS A 183 -20.38 -13.99 1.10
C LYS A 183 -21.51 -14.69 0.33
N LEU A 184 -21.39 -16.00 0.10
CA LEU A 184 -22.40 -16.79 -0.61
C LEU A 184 -23.73 -16.86 0.13
N ASP A 185 -23.70 -17.07 1.44
CA ASP A 185 -24.89 -17.09 2.29
C ASP A 185 -25.62 -15.74 2.31
N ARG A 186 -24.86 -14.64 2.21
CA ARG A 186 -25.35 -13.25 2.28
C ARG A 186 -25.54 -12.58 0.94
N LYS A 187 -25.28 -13.25 -0.19
CA LYS A 187 -25.21 -12.61 -1.51
C LYS A 187 -26.46 -11.81 -1.91
N LYS A 188 -27.64 -12.25 -1.48
CA LYS A 188 -28.90 -11.54 -1.77
C LYS A 188 -28.99 -10.19 -1.05
N ASP A 189 -28.26 -10.02 0.04
CA ASP A 189 -28.26 -8.78 0.82
C ASP A 189 -27.42 -7.68 0.15
N PHE A 190 -26.61 -7.99 -0.86
CA PHE A 190 -25.93 -6.97 -1.67
C PHE A 190 -26.89 -6.17 -2.55
N ASP A 191 -28.15 -6.60 -2.69
CA ASP A 191 -29.22 -5.83 -3.35
C ASP A 191 -29.94 -4.87 -2.39
N LEU A 192 -29.57 -4.83 -1.11
CA LEU A 192 -30.14 -3.88 -0.15
C LEU A 192 -29.67 -2.45 -0.41
N GLU A 193 -30.47 -1.48 0.01
CA GLU A 193 -29.98 -0.10 0.13
C GLU A 193 -28.76 -0.07 1.08
N PRO A 194 -27.71 0.71 0.78
CA PRO A 194 -26.47 0.71 1.57
C PRO A 194 -26.68 0.93 3.07
N LYS A 195 -27.64 1.78 3.44
CA LYS A 195 -27.99 2.03 4.83
C LYS A 195 -28.59 0.80 5.52
N ASP A 196 -29.43 0.04 4.82
CA ASP A 196 -30.04 -1.17 5.34
C ASP A 196 -29.04 -2.32 5.46
N PHE A 197 -28.09 -2.40 4.51
CA PHE A 197 -26.95 -3.30 4.61
C PHE A 197 -26.11 -3.00 5.86
N VAL A 198 -25.79 -1.73 6.09
CA VAL A 198 -25.05 -1.30 7.29
C VAL A 198 -25.84 -1.62 8.56
N ASN A 199 -27.14 -1.27 8.63
CA ASN A 199 -27.98 -1.58 9.78
C ASN A 199 -28.04 -3.08 10.10
N LYS A 200 -27.98 -3.92 9.07
CA LYS A 200 -28.04 -5.38 9.20
C LYS A 200 -26.74 -6.00 9.71
N TYR A 201 -25.58 -5.47 9.30
CA TYR A 201 -24.29 -6.13 9.54
C TYR A 201 -23.32 -5.38 10.44
N LEU A 202 -23.55 -4.09 10.69
CA LEU A 202 -22.72 -3.33 11.61
C LEU A 202 -22.97 -3.85 13.02
N LEU A 203 -22.05 -4.67 13.51
CA LEU A 203 -22.02 -5.07 14.91
C LEU A 203 -21.65 -3.84 15.76
N PRO A 204 -22.19 -3.71 16.99
CA PRO A 204 -21.74 -2.72 17.96
C PRO A 204 -20.35 -3.11 18.48
N LYS A 205 -19.34 -3.17 17.60
CA LYS A 205 -17.94 -3.20 18.02
C LYS A 205 -17.54 -1.76 18.32
N GLU A 206 -17.16 -1.52 19.58
CA GLU A 206 -16.40 -0.31 19.91
C GLU A 206 -15.01 -0.46 19.31
N ILE A 207 -14.67 0.40 18.35
CA ILE A 207 -13.25 0.63 18.02
C ILE A 207 -12.65 1.36 19.21
N ARG A 208 -11.66 0.74 19.85
CA ARG A 208 -10.95 1.35 20.97
C ARG A 208 -9.52 1.60 20.54
N ARG A 209 -9.09 2.85 20.57
CA ARG A 209 -7.66 3.14 20.44
C ARG A 209 -7.00 2.75 21.75
N TYR A 210 -5.99 1.89 21.69
CA TYR A 210 -5.25 1.52 22.89
C TYR A 210 -4.38 2.72 23.31
N GLU A 211 -4.48 3.16 24.56
CA GLU A 211 -3.58 4.19 25.08
C GLU A 211 -2.22 3.57 25.40
N ASN A 212 -1.21 3.86 24.58
CA ASN A 212 0.16 3.48 24.88
C ASN A 212 0.68 4.26 26.11
N ASN A 213 0.79 3.56 27.24
CA ASN A 213 1.30 4.12 28.49
C ASN A 213 2.81 4.42 28.49
N SER A 214 3.54 4.03 27.44
CA SER A 214 4.97 4.31 27.31
C SER A 214 5.28 5.77 26.97
N GLY A 215 4.29 6.52 26.48
CA GLY A 215 4.44 7.90 25.99
C GLY A 215 5.15 8.03 24.63
N ARG A 216 5.52 6.91 23.98
CA ARG A 216 6.13 6.87 22.65
C ARG A 216 5.07 6.62 21.58
N LYS A 217 5.32 7.13 20.38
CA LYS A 217 4.53 6.75 19.21
C LYS A 217 4.99 5.42 18.66
N VAL A 218 4.04 4.57 18.28
CA VAL A 218 4.34 3.21 17.81
C VAL A 218 4.39 3.18 16.30
N VAL A 219 5.50 2.67 15.77
CA VAL A 219 5.71 2.42 14.34
C VAL A 219 5.66 0.91 14.12
N LEU A 220 4.59 0.45 13.49
CA LEU A 220 4.39 -0.96 13.17
C LEU A 220 5.12 -1.32 11.87
N LEU A 221 5.92 -2.38 11.94
CA LEU A 221 6.54 -3.04 10.80
C LEU A 221 6.11 -4.51 10.78
N ILE A 222 5.47 -4.92 9.69
CA ILE A 222 5.20 -6.32 9.36
C ILE A 222 6.16 -6.71 8.23
N PRO A 223 7.27 -7.43 8.53
CA PRO A 223 8.32 -7.74 7.56
C PRO A 223 7.84 -8.62 6.39
N ASP A 224 8.30 -8.33 5.18
CA ASP A 224 8.06 -9.15 3.98
C ASP A 224 9.11 -10.26 3.81
N VAL A 225 9.29 -11.08 4.86
CA VAL A 225 10.38 -12.07 4.99
C VAL A 225 10.40 -13.15 3.91
N TYR A 226 9.25 -13.47 3.32
CA TYR A 226 9.15 -14.44 2.21
C TYR A 226 9.20 -13.81 0.82
N SER A 227 9.31 -12.49 0.74
CA SER A 227 9.48 -11.83 -0.55
C SER A 227 10.84 -12.15 -1.14
N LYS A 228 10.90 -12.42 -2.44
CA LYS A 228 12.18 -12.48 -3.18
C LYS A 228 12.90 -11.13 -3.20
N PHE A 229 12.16 -10.05 -2.98
CA PHE A 229 12.67 -8.67 -2.94
C PHE A 229 12.17 -8.00 -1.66
N PRO A 230 12.68 -8.38 -0.48
CA PRO A 230 12.19 -7.83 0.78
C PRO A 230 12.57 -6.35 0.93
N LEU A 231 11.69 -5.54 1.54
CA LEU A 231 11.99 -4.18 1.96
C LEU A 231 12.46 -4.11 3.41
N TRP A 232 12.07 -5.06 4.25
CA TRP A 232 12.30 -4.97 5.69
C TRP A 232 13.76 -4.68 6.10
N PRO A 233 14.82 -5.25 5.47
CA PRO A 233 16.20 -4.93 5.90
C PRO A 233 16.57 -3.48 5.63
N GLN A 234 16.19 -2.94 4.45
CA GLN A 234 16.42 -1.54 4.10
C GLN A 234 15.60 -0.59 4.98
N ILE A 235 14.40 -1.00 5.37
CA ILE A 235 13.58 -0.24 6.32
C ILE A 235 14.28 -0.17 7.69
N LEU A 236 14.81 -1.29 8.20
CA LEU A 236 15.56 -1.30 9.45
C LEU A 236 16.82 -0.44 9.36
N GLU A 237 17.59 -0.53 8.28
CA GLU A 237 18.76 0.33 8.05
C GLU A 237 18.38 1.81 8.12
N LYS A 238 17.37 2.23 7.36
CA LYS A 238 16.90 3.63 7.32
C LYS A 238 16.39 4.08 8.70
N PHE A 239 15.64 3.24 9.40
CA PHE A 239 15.03 3.59 10.69
C PHE A 239 16.10 3.70 11.78
N LEU A 240 16.98 2.70 11.90
CA LEU A 240 17.96 2.54 12.97
C LEU A 240 19.26 3.32 12.72
N SER A 241 19.48 3.85 11.52
CA SER A 241 20.63 4.74 11.23
C SER A 241 20.58 6.09 11.95
N LYS A 242 19.47 6.42 12.64
CA LYS A 242 19.27 7.65 13.41
C LYS A 242 18.65 7.32 14.76
N ASP A 243 19.00 8.09 15.79
CA ASP A 243 18.39 7.98 17.12
C ASP A 243 16.95 8.52 17.12
N ARG A 244 16.02 7.77 17.73
CA ARG A 244 14.57 8.06 17.75
C ARG A 244 13.95 7.72 19.10
N ASN A 245 14.26 8.54 20.10
CA ASN A 245 13.89 8.26 21.49
C ASN A 245 12.37 8.34 21.76
N GLU A 246 11.66 9.08 20.91
CA GLU A 246 10.20 9.31 20.95
C GLU A 246 9.38 8.23 20.23
N LEU A 247 10.04 7.32 19.51
CA LEU A 247 9.40 6.26 18.74
C LEU A 247 9.70 4.88 19.33
N GLU A 248 8.75 3.98 19.18
CA GLU A 248 8.91 2.54 19.38
C GLU A 248 8.69 1.84 18.03
N LEU A 249 9.67 1.06 17.57
CA LEU A 249 9.51 0.18 16.42
C LEU A 249 8.97 -1.16 16.90
N LEU A 250 7.71 -1.45 16.56
CA LEU A 250 7.08 -2.75 16.80
C LEU A 250 7.25 -3.61 15.55
N ILE A 251 8.05 -4.67 15.64
CA ILE A 251 8.20 -5.67 14.58
C ILE A 251 7.31 -6.86 14.92
N TYR A 252 6.36 -7.15 14.04
CA TYR A 252 5.41 -8.25 14.22
C TYR A 252 5.54 -9.29 13.11
N LEU A 253 5.56 -10.56 13.50
CA LEU A 253 5.38 -11.72 12.62
C LEU A 253 4.33 -12.66 13.23
N SER A 254 3.37 -13.09 12.41
CA SER A 254 2.36 -14.06 12.80
C SER A 254 2.96 -15.45 13.05
N GLU A 255 2.20 -16.36 13.68
CA GLU A 255 2.68 -17.74 13.91
C GLU A 255 3.07 -18.44 12.61
N ASN A 256 2.31 -18.23 11.53
CA ASN A 256 2.57 -18.85 10.22
C ASN A 256 3.78 -18.26 9.49
N GLU A 257 4.29 -17.11 9.94
CA GLU A 257 5.39 -16.38 9.32
C GLU A 257 6.65 -16.39 10.18
N THR A 258 6.57 -17.04 11.34
CA THR A 258 7.66 -17.16 12.30
C THR A 258 8.32 -18.53 12.13
N SER A 259 9.65 -18.53 12.06
CA SER A 259 10.49 -19.71 12.23
C SER A 259 11.80 -19.30 12.91
N ASP A 260 12.49 -20.24 13.55
CA ASP A 260 13.79 -19.98 14.21
C ASP A 260 14.77 -19.25 13.28
N ASP A 261 14.85 -19.68 12.02
CA ASP A 261 15.70 -19.06 10.98
C ASP A 261 15.31 -17.60 10.69
N VAL A 262 14.00 -17.29 10.65
CA VAL A 262 13.50 -15.94 10.38
C VAL A 262 13.74 -15.02 11.57
N GLU A 263 13.51 -15.52 12.79
CA GLU A 263 13.82 -14.77 14.01
C GLU A 263 15.31 -14.45 14.09
N GLU A 264 16.17 -15.45 13.87
CA GLU A 264 17.63 -15.29 13.88
C GLU A 264 18.07 -14.25 12.85
N LEU A 265 17.52 -14.30 11.63
CA LEU A 265 17.81 -13.32 10.57
C LEU A 265 17.46 -11.88 10.98
N ILE A 266 16.32 -11.67 11.62
CA ILE A 266 15.92 -10.34 12.12
C ILE A 266 16.85 -9.90 13.26
N TYR A 267 17.17 -10.78 14.20
CA TYR A 267 18.11 -10.47 15.28
C TYR A 267 19.49 -10.11 14.75
N GLU A 268 20.01 -10.83 13.75
CA GLU A 268 21.30 -10.54 13.12
C GLU A 268 21.30 -9.19 12.41
N GLU A 269 20.20 -8.83 11.74
CA GLU A 269 20.06 -7.51 11.11
C GLU A 269 20.06 -6.40 12.16
N LEU A 270 19.27 -6.55 13.23
CA LEU A 270 19.19 -5.57 14.32
C LEU A 270 20.53 -5.33 15.01
N LYS A 271 21.33 -6.39 15.21
CA LYS A 271 22.67 -6.31 15.85
C LYS A 271 23.68 -5.45 15.07
N LYS A 272 23.42 -5.14 13.79
CA LYS A 272 24.31 -4.29 12.98
C LYS A 272 24.26 -2.81 13.40
N TYR A 273 23.24 -2.42 14.17
CA TYR A 273 22.98 -1.04 14.52
C TYR A 273 23.12 -0.83 16.03
N ASP A 274 23.96 0.13 16.42
CA ASP A 274 24.08 0.63 17.79
C ASP A 274 23.32 1.97 17.87
N SER A 275 21.99 1.88 18.03
CA SER A 275 21.09 3.05 18.00
C SER A 275 20.28 3.15 19.28
N ASN A 276 19.95 4.37 19.70
CA ASN A 276 19.03 4.63 20.82
C ASN A 276 17.57 4.50 20.38
N CYS A 277 17.23 3.45 19.64
CA CYS A 277 15.85 3.16 19.24
C CYS A 277 15.23 2.10 20.17
N TYR A 278 13.96 2.27 20.51
CA TYR A 278 13.20 1.24 21.21
C TYR A 278 12.62 0.27 20.18
N VAL A 279 13.04 -1.00 20.23
CA VAL A 279 12.55 -2.05 19.33
C VAL A 279 11.85 -3.12 20.15
N THR A 280 10.57 -3.37 19.83
CA THR A 280 9.76 -4.44 20.41
C THR A 280 9.55 -5.51 19.36
N LEU A 281 9.88 -6.75 19.70
CA LEU A 281 9.69 -7.90 18.83
C LEU A 281 8.50 -8.73 19.31
N GLN A 282 7.58 -9.02 18.41
CA GLN A 282 6.45 -9.90 18.66
C GLN A 282 6.36 -10.96 17.57
N PHE A 283 6.79 -12.17 17.93
CA PHE A 283 6.82 -13.34 17.05
C PHE A 283 5.95 -14.46 17.61
N GLY A 284 5.44 -15.33 16.74
CA GLY A 284 4.79 -16.58 17.15
C GLY A 284 3.51 -16.42 17.97
N LYS A 285 2.83 -15.26 17.89
CA LYS A 285 1.57 -15.00 18.58
C LYS A 285 0.53 -14.53 17.58
N ASP A 286 -0.61 -15.19 17.56
CA ASP A 286 -1.81 -14.74 16.82
C ASP A 286 -2.49 -13.60 17.58
N ILE A 287 -1.84 -12.44 17.59
CA ILE A 287 -2.48 -11.18 17.95
C ILE A 287 -3.35 -10.79 16.77
N SER A 288 -4.57 -10.30 17.03
CA SER A 288 -5.40 -9.86 15.92
C SER A 288 -4.71 -8.66 15.24
N GLU A 289 -4.61 -8.68 13.91
CA GLU A 289 -4.11 -7.51 13.18
C GLU A 289 -4.92 -6.25 13.53
N GLN A 290 -6.22 -6.39 13.81
CA GLN A 290 -7.04 -5.30 14.32
C GLN A 290 -6.44 -4.67 15.59
N GLU A 291 -6.02 -5.48 16.55
CA GLU A 291 -5.41 -4.99 17.81
C GLU A 291 -4.04 -4.35 17.56
N LEU A 292 -3.26 -4.85 16.59
CA LEU A 292 -1.98 -4.26 16.22
C LEU A 292 -2.15 -2.86 15.63
N PHE A 293 -3.09 -2.70 14.70
CA PHE A 293 -3.37 -1.40 14.09
C PHE A 293 -4.12 -0.45 15.03
N GLU A 294 -4.89 -0.95 16.01
CA GLU A 294 -5.46 -0.13 17.10
C GLU A 294 -4.38 0.46 18.03
N TYR A 295 -3.24 -0.22 18.16
CA TYR A 295 -2.10 0.19 18.98
C TYR A 295 -1.10 1.08 18.24
N ALA A 296 -1.03 0.97 16.91
CA ALA A 296 -0.05 1.69 16.09
C ALA A 296 -0.43 3.16 15.85
N ASP A 297 0.58 4.03 15.78
CA ASP A 297 0.42 5.39 15.26
C ASP A 297 0.83 5.49 13.80
N TYR A 298 1.83 4.69 13.41
CA TYR A 298 2.35 4.59 12.05
C TYR A 298 2.43 3.14 11.60
N TYR A 299 2.25 2.89 10.31
CA TYR A 299 2.51 1.60 9.66
C TYR A 299 3.48 1.78 8.49
N ILE A 300 4.56 1.00 8.46
CA ILE A 300 5.50 0.99 7.33
C ILE A 300 5.08 -0.08 6.32
N THR A 301 4.70 0.32 5.10
CA THR A 301 4.34 -0.63 4.04
C THR A 301 5.56 -1.43 3.60
N THR A 302 5.39 -2.74 3.45
CA THR A 302 6.37 -3.66 2.85
C THR A 302 5.79 -4.29 1.57
N ARG A 303 6.50 -5.25 0.95
CA ARG A 303 5.92 -6.08 -0.14
C ARG A 303 5.12 -7.26 0.38
N HIS A 304 4.56 -7.14 1.59
CA HIS A 304 3.71 -8.17 2.16
C HIS A 304 2.51 -8.44 1.25
N LYS A 305 2.10 -9.71 1.12
CA LYS A 305 0.90 -10.08 0.33
C LYS A 305 -0.36 -9.36 0.81
N ASP A 306 -0.44 -9.10 2.11
CA ASP A 306 -1.56 -8.44 2.78
C ASP A 306 -1.42 -6.90 2.85
N CYS A 307 -0.51 -6.29 2.07
CA CYS A 307 -0.29 -4.84 2.06
C CYS A 307 -1.58 -4.02 1.85
N VAL A 308 -2.50 -4.47 0.99
CA VAL A 308 -3.80 -3.80 0.78
C VAL A 308 -4.72 -3.95 2.00
N HIS A 309 -4.70 -5.11 2.66
CA HIS A 309 -5.47 -5.34 3.88
C HIS A 309 -4.95 -4.44 5.02
N HIS A 310 -3.64 -4.45 5.25
CA HIS A 310 -2.97 -3.61 6.25
C HIS A 310 -3.24 -2.11 6.05
N THR A 311 -3.16 -1.62 4.82
CA THR A 311 -3.49 -0.21 4.53
C THR A 311 -4.98 0.10 4.71
N SER A 312 -5.87 -0.86 4.48
CA SER A 312 -7.29 -0.71 4.82
C SER A 312 -7.52 -0.64 6.33
N LEU A 313 -6.75 -1.41 7.13
CA LEU A 313 -6.77 -1.31 8.59
C LEU A 313 -6.22 0.05 9.07
N CYS A 314 -5.22 0.61 8.37
CA CYS A 314 -4.71 1.95 8.69
C CYS A 314 -5.83 2.99 8.61
N ASP A 315 -6.66 2.94 7.57
CA ASP A 315 -7.78 3.86 7.42
C ASP A 315 -8.83 3.69 8.53
N LEU A 316 -9.12 2.45 8.89
CA LEU A 316 -10.10 2.11 9.91
C LEU A 316 -9.71 2.64 11.30
N TYR A 317 -8.42 2.54 11.63
CA TYR A 317 -7.89 2.91 12.96
C TYR A 317 -7.20 4.27 13.01
N GLY A 318 -7.09 4.97 11.88
CA GLY A 318 -6.43 6.27 11.79
C GLY A 318 -4.92 6.19 12.01
N VAL A 319 -4.30 5.12 11.49
CA VAL A 319 -2.85 4.91 11.48
C VAL A 319 -2.25 5.60 10.27
N GLU A 320 -1.16 6.35 10.45
CA GLU A 320 -0.49 7.04 9.35
C GLU A 320 0.41 6.08 8.55
N ILE A 321 0.24 6.03 7.24
CA ILE A 321 1.02 5.14 6.36
C ILE A 321 2.36 5.79 6.03
N LEU A 322 3.44 5.06 6.28
CA LEU A 322 4.80 5.36 5.84
C LEU A 322 5.19 4.37 4.73
N TYR A 323 5.55 4.85 3.56
CA TYR A 323 5.94 3.95 2.47
C TYR A 323 7.39 3.49 2.66
N GLY A 324 7.61 2.18 2.83
CA GLY A 324 8.96 1.62 3.02
C GLY A 324 9.90 1.82 1.82
N THR A 325 9.35 2.17 0.66
CA THR A 325 10.09 2.55 -0.56
C THR A 325 10.58 4.00 -0.54
N ASP A 326 9.99 4.85 0.29
CA ASP A 326 10.31 6.27 0.39
C ASP A 326 11.39 6.51 1.48
N GLU A 327 11.77 7.76 1.68
CA GLU A 327 12.46 8.16 2.92
C GLU A 327 11.45 8.04 4.07
N ILE A 328 11.70 7.13 4.99
CA ILE A 328 10.90 7.00 6.22
C ILE A 328 11.34 8.07 7.23
N LEU A 329 10.45 8.38 8.19
CA LEU A 329 10.63 9.38 9.27
C LEU A 329 12.06 9.44 9.77
#